data_AF-A0A7S0LI46-F1
#
_entry.id   AF-A0A7S0LI46-F1
#
_cell.length_a   1.000
_cell.length_b   1.000
_cell.length_c   1.000
_cell.angle_alpha   90.00
_cell.angle_beta   90.00
_cell.angle_gamma   90.00
#
_symmetry.space_group_name_H-M   'P 1'
#
loop_
_entity.id
_entity.type
_entity.pdbx_description
1 polymer ?
#
loop_
_entity_poly.entity_id
_entity_poly.type
_entity_poly.pdbx_seq_one_letter_code
_entity_poly.pdbx_strand_id
1 'polypeptide(L)'
;AQKKAAAGLSPASAATGEFSLYAFNASLLKLAGGAIGEADSRLLSGLPVYPGPRVVLSPLFRTTVGEALRRTSAASLVISSASSLVIDGDVTIEHLELDGALRVMAPIGTSVTIKHLVVRNAGYALRELSAGEIDSVETEEVLRLRGYCFDRKEERELVFTVPGAYIVDEH
;
A
#
# COMPACT_ATOMS: atom_id res chain seq x y z
N ALA A 1 -19.86 13.59 -1.43
CA ALA A 1 -19.46 12.29 -2.01
C ALA A 1 -20.65 11.34 -2.18
N GLN A 2 -21.34 10.95 -1.10
CA GLN A 2 -22.46 9.98 -1.14
C GLN A 2 -23.56 10.31 -2.16
N LYS A 3 -24.02 11.57 -2.21
CA LYS A 3 -25.04 12.01 -3.20
C LYS A 3 -24.60 11.78 -4.65
N LYS A 4 -23.31 11.94 -4.96
CA LYS A 4 -22.75 11.67 -6.30
C LYS A 4 -22.69 10.16 -6.57
N ALA A 5 -22.21 9.39 -5.59
CA ALA A 5 -22.16 7.93 -5.66
C ALA A 5 -23.54 7.31 -5.93
N ALA A 6 -24.56 7.77 -5.20
CA ALA A 6 -25.94 7.32 -5.36
C ALA A 6 -26.54 7.67 -6.73
N ALA A 7 -26.03 8.72 -7.39
CA ALA A 7 -26.39 9.11 -8.75
C ALA A 7 -25.55 8.40 -9.82
N GLY A 8 -24.73 7.40 -9.47
CA GLY A 8 -23.82 6.70 -10.38
C GLY A 8 -22.62 7.53 -10.84
N LEU A 9 -22.36 8.67 -10.19
CA LEU A 9 -21.24 9.56 -10.51
C LEU A 9 -20.05 9.26 -9.60
N SER A 10 -18.84 9.57 -10.09
CA SER A 10 -17.62 9.45 -9.28
C SER A 10 -17.75 10.25 -7.97
N PRO A 11 -17.55 9.62 -6.79
CA PRO A 11 -17.68 10.31 -5.52
C PRO A 11 -16.63 11.42 -5.32
N ALA A 12 -15.47 11.30 -5.98
CA ALA A 12 -14.34 12.22 -5.94
C ALA A 12 -14.01 12.70 -4.51
N SER A 13 -13.98 11.75 -3.57
CA SER A 13 -13.68 11.97 -2.15
C SER A 13 -12.24 11.58 -1.82
N ALA A 14 -11.74 12.04 -0.67
CA ALA A 14 -10.41 11.67 -0.16
C ALA A 14 -10.25 10.14 -0.08
N ALA A 15 -11.24 9.44 0.50
CA ALA A 15 -11.26 7.98 0.60
C ALA A 15 -11.14 7.30 -0.78
N THR A 16 -12.03 7.66 -1.72
CA THR A 16 -12.01 7.05 -3.06
C THR A 16 -10.74 7.37 -3.84
N GLY A 17 -10.14 8.55 -3.61
CA GLY A 17 -8.85 8.92 -4.20
C GLY A 17 -7.71 8.06 -3.66
N GLU A 18 -7.64 7.87 -2.34
CA GLU A 18 -6.63 7.04 -1.68
C GLU A 18 -6.71 5.56 -2.14
N PHE A 19 -7.90 4.95 -2.16
CA PHE A 19 -8.06 3.58 -2.66
C PHE A 19 -7.78 3.44 -4.16
N SER A 20 -8.07 4.45 -4.97
CA SER A 20 -7.73 4.45 -6.41
C SER A 20 -6.21 4.45 -6.62
N LEU A 21 -5.47 5.17 -5.76
CA LEU A 21 -4.00 5.16 -5.82
C LEU A 21 -3.44 3.78 -5.46
N TYR A 22 -3.96 3.14 -4.42
CA TYR A 22 -3.57 1.77 -4.06
C TYR A 22 -3.87 0.79 -5.20
N ALA A 23 -5.07 0.84 -5.77
CA ALA A 23 -5.47 -0.03 -6.89
C ALA A 23 -4.58 0.18 -8.11
N PHE A 24 -4.21 1.42 -8.41
CA PHE A 24 -3.30 1.75 -9.49
C PHE A 24 -1.90 1.15 -9.26
N ASN A 25 -1.34 1.31 -8.06
CA ASN A 25 -0.03 0.74 -7.72
C ASN A 25 -0.06 -0.80 -7.71
N ALA A 26 -1.11 -1.41 -7.17
CA ALA A 26 -1.32 -2.85 -7.25
C ALA A 26 -1.41 -3.34 -8.71
N SER A 27 -2.08 -2.59 -9.59
CA SER A 27 -2.17 -2.91 -11.02
C SER A 27 -0.81 -2.84 -11.72
N LEU A 28 0.08 -1.93 -11.31
CA LEU A 28 1.45 -1.91 -11.81
C LEU A 28 2.24 -3.16 -11.42
N LEU A 29 2.08 -3.63 -10.19
CA LEU A 29 2.71 -4.87 -9.73
C LEU A 29 2.13 -6.10 -10.44
N LYS A 30 0.82 -6.12 -10.73
CA LYS A 30 0.20 -7.15 -11.60
C LYS A 30 0.78 -7.10 -13.01
N LEU A 31 0.94 -5.92 -13.59
CA LEU A 31 1.53 -5.74 -14.92
C LEU A 31 2.98 -6.21 -14.96
N ALA A 32 3.70 -6.09 -13.85
CA ALA A 32 5.05 -6.66 -13.70
C ALA A 32 5.05 -8.19 -13.65
N GLY A 33 3.91 -8.86 -13.50
CA GLY A 33 3.79 -10.32 -13.39
C GLY A 33 3.44 -10.84 -11.98
N GLY A 34 3.32 -9.95 -10.99
CA GLY A 34 3.02 -10.33 -9.62
C GLY A 34 1.63 -10.94 -9.43
N ALA A 35 1.55 -11.94 -8.55
CA ALA A 35 0.30 -12.52 -8.06
C ALA A 35 -0.26 -11.63 -6.93
N ILE A 36 -1.05 -10.64 -7.31
CA ILE A 36 -1.61 -9.64 -6.41
C ILE A 36 -3.08 -9.96 -6.11
N GLY A 37 -3.41 -10.20 -4.85
CA GLY A 37 -4.76 -10.51 -4.39
C GLY A 37 -5.76 -9.40 -4.72
N GLU A 38 -7.03 -9.78 -4.80
CA GLU A 38 -8.13 -8.84 -5.00
C GLU A 38 -8.97 -8.77 -3.72
N ALA A 39 -9.30 -7.56 -3.29
CA ALA A 39 -10.19 -7.36 -2.15
C ALA A 39 -11.62 -7.14 -2.64
N ASP A 40 -12.58 -7.78 -1.97
CA ASP A 40 -13.99 -7.51 -2.19
C ASP A 40 -14.31 -6.04 -1.90
N SER A 41 -15.28 -5.50 -2.63
CA SER A 41 -15.79 -4.16 -2.36
C SER A 41 -16.39 -4.10 -0.95
N ARG A 42 -16.13 -3.01 -0.24
CA ARG A 42 -16.72 -2.71 1.06
C ARG A 42 -17.29 -1.30 1.06
N LEU A 43 -18.37 -1.10 1.81
CA LEU A 43 -18.87 0.25 2.09
C LEU A 43 -18.06 0.86 3.24
N LEU A 44 -17.50 2.05 3.02
CA LEU A 44 -16.99 2.92 4.08
C LEU A 44 -17.81 4.20 4.07
N SER A 45 -18.50 4.51 5.17
CA SER A 45 -19.38 5.68 5.25
C SER A 45 -20.34 5.76 4.04
N GLY A 46 -20.91 4.63 3.65
CA GLY A 46 -21.85 4.51 2.51
C GLY A 46 -21.24 4.68 1.12
N LEU A 47 -19.91 4.73 0.98
CA LEU A 47 -19.20 4.76 -0.30
C LEU A 47 -18.59 3.39 -0.60
N PRO A 48 -18.81 2.82 -1.80
CA PRO A 48 -18.12 1.59 -2.20
C PRO A 48 -16.64 1.89 -2.44
N VAL A 49 -15.78 1.10 -1.79
CA VAL A 49 -14.33 1.13 -1.95
C VAL A 49 -13.77 -0.28 -2.08
N TYR A 50 -12.56 -0.39 -2.62
CA TYR A 50 -11.80 -1.63 -2.73
C TYR A 50 -10.58 -1.51 -1.80
N PRO A 51 -10.62 -2.12 -0.61
CA PRO A 51 -9.72 -1.75 0.48
C PRO A 51 -8.29 -2.26 0.34
N GLY A 52 -7.98 -3.15 -0.62
CA GLY A 52 -6.64 -3.67 -0.76
C GLY A 52 -6.35 -4.47 -2.03
N PRO A 53 -5.08 -4.87 -2.21
CA PRO A 53 -3.94 -4.58 -1.34
C PRO A 53 -3.52 -3.11 -1.35
N ARG A 54 -2.97 -2.64 -0.23
CA ARG A 54 -2.63 -1.23 0.00
C ARG A 54 -1.18 -1.00 -0.37
N VAL A 55 -0.94 -0.63 -1.62
CA VAL A 55 0.41 -0.47 -2.17
C VAL A 55 0.76 1.00 -2.34
N VAL A 56 1.85 1.43 -1.72
CA VAL A 56 2.43 2.77 -1.87
C VAL A 56 3.83 2.63 -2.44
N LEU A 57 4.03 3.21 -3.63
CA LEU A 57 5.31 3.25 -4.34
C LEU A 57 5.77 4.70 -4.43
N SER A 58 6.90 5.03 -3.82
CA SER A 58 7.42 6.39 -3.88
C SER A 58 7.94 6.75 -5.27
N PRO A 59 8.06 8.05 -5.60
CA PRO A 59 8.66 8.48 -6.87
C PRO A 59 10.10 7.98 -7.08
N LEU A 60 10.87 7.74 -6.00
CA LEU A 60 12.23 7.21 -6.09
C LEU A 60 12.24 5.73 -6.52
N PHE A 61 11.21 4.99 -6.14
CA PHE A 61 11.02 3.63 -6.64
C PHE A 61 10.48 3.62 -8.08
N ARG A 62 9.54 4.52 -8.38
CA ARG A 62 8.81 4.60 -9.64
C ARG A 62 9.00 5.95 -10.32
N THR A 63 10.21 6.23 -10.80
CA THR A 63 10.46 7.43 -11.62
C THR A 63 9.69 7.36 -12.95
N THR A 64 9.57 6.15 -13.50
CA THR A 64 8.69 5.84 -14.64
C THR A 64 7.97 4.52 -14.40
N VAL A 65 6.91 4.23 -15.18
CA VAL A 65 6.28 2.89 -15.17
C VAL A 65 7.29 1.81 -15.54
N GLY A 66 8.10 2.03 -16.57
CA GLY A 66 9.14 1.07 -17.00
C GLY A 66 10.19 0.82 -15.92
N GLU A 67 10.53 1.82 -15.12
CA GLU A 67 11.44 1.67 -13.97
C GLU A 67 10.87 0.72 -12.92
N ALA A 68 9.62 0.95 -12.49
CA ALA A 68 8.98 0.08 -11.50
C ALA A 68 8.81 -1.36 -12.02
N LEU A 69 8.46 -1.53 -13.29
CA LEU A 69 8.37 -2.85 -13.92
C LEU A 69 9.74 -3.55 -13.96
N ARG A 70 10.83 -2.82 -14.23
CA ARG A 70 12.18 -3.43 -14.24
C ARG A 70 12.65 -3.83 -12.84
N ARG A 71 12.32 -3.02 -11.83
CA ARG A 71 12.68 -3.25 -10.42
C ARG A 71 11.88 -4.36 -9.75
N THR A 72 10.85 -4.87 -10.42
CA THR A 72 10.04 -5.98 -9.94
C THR A 72 10.23 -7.15 -10.87
N SER A 73 10.87 -8.22 -10.38
CA SER A 73 10.97 -9.44 -11.17
C SER A 73 9.60 -10.13 -11.24
N ALA A 74 9.21 -10.54 -12.44
CA ALA A 74 7.85 -10.97 -12.76
C ALA A 74 7.40 -12.28 -12.10
N ALA A 75 8.30 -13.08 -11.54
CA ALA A 75 8.02 -14.49 -11.27
C ALA A 75 7.73 -14.83 -9.79
N SER A 76 7.94 -13.90 -8.86
CA SER A 76 7.98 -14.22 -7.42
C SER A 76 7.49 -13.12 -6.50
N LEU A 77 6.56 -12.29 -6.97
CA LEU A 77 5.88 -11.29 -6.14
C LEU A 77 4.46 -11.76 -5.82
N VAL A 78 4.21 -12.15 -4.57
CA VAL A 78 2.90 -12.57 -4.08
C VAL A 78 2.46 -11.64 -2.97
N ILE A 79 1.32 -10.98 -3.15
CA ILE A 79 0.78 -10.04 -2.15
C ILE A 79 -0.68 -10.40 -1.87
N SER A 80 -1.00 -10.75 -0.63
CA SER A 80 -2.37 -11.05 -0.22
C SER A 80 -3.28 -9.81 -0.33
N SER A 81 -4.59 -10.01 -0.49
CA SER A 81 -5.56 -8.91 -0.71
C SER A 81 -5.67 -7.93 0.47
N ALA A 82 -5.31 -8.39 1.68
CA ALA A 82 -5.31 -7.57 2.89
C ALA A 82 -3.93 -6.96 3.19
N SER A 83 -2.91 -7.16 2.36
CA SER A 83 -1.56 -6.69 2.67
C SER A 83 -1.40 -5.18 2.52
N SER A 84 -0.39 -4.65 3.21
CA SER A 84 0.08 -3.27 3.10
C SER A 84 1.56 -3.26 2.72
N LEU A 85 1.90 -2.63 1.61
CA LEU A 85 3.26 -2.53 1.11
C LEU A 85 3.63 -1.07 0.90
N VAL A 86 4.71 -0.64 1.55
CA VAL A 86 5.32 0.66 1.30
C VAL A 86 6.74 0.44 0.81
N ILE A 87 7.05 0.99 -0.37
CA ILE A 87 8.40 1.00 -0.92
C ILE A 87 8.80 2.45 -1.20
N ASP A 88 9.84 2.89 -0.52
CA ASP A 88 10.45 4.18 -0.74
C ASP A 88 11.95 4.04 -1.00
N GLY A 89 12.41 4.52 -2.16
CA GLY A 89 13.82 4.55 -2.53
C GLY A 89 14.23 3.61 -3.66
N ASP A 90 15.54 3.39 -3.77
CA ASP A 90 16.14 2.51 -4.78
C ASP A 90 16.09 1.05 -4.34
N VAL A 91 14.93 0.43 -4.57
CA VAL A 91 14.66 -0.97 -4.18
C VAL A 91 14.44 -1.82 -5.43
N THR A 92 15.06 -2.99 -5.47
CA THR A 92 14.82 -4.04 -6.46
C THR A 92 14.28 -5.28 -5.74
N ILE A 93 13.23 -5.91 -6.28
CA ILE A 93 12.57 -7.07 -5.71
C ILE A 93 12.72 -8.25 -6.68
N GLU A 94 13.43 -9.27 -6.25
CA GLU A 94 13.53 -10.56 -6.93
C GLU A 94 12.42 -11.48 -6.45
N HIS A 95 12.32 -11.75 -5.14
CA HIS A 95 11.26 -12.57 -4.53
C HIS A 95 10.68 -11.93 -3.26
N LEU A 96 9.36 -11.80 -3.20
CA LEU A 96 8.61 -11.32 -2.04
C LEU A 96 7.25 -12.03 -1.92
N GLU A 97 7.03 -12.69 -0.79
CA GLU A 97 5.70 -13.10 -0.33
C GLU A 97 5.26 -12.21 0.82
N LEU A 98 4.10 -11.56 0.68
CA LEU A 98 3.57 -10.64 1.67
C LEU A 98 2.13 -10.97 2.03
N ASP A 99 1.94 -11.41 3.27
CA ASP A 99 0.64 -11.53 3.94
C ASP A 99 0.68 -10.77 5.26
N GLY A 100 0.39 -9.47 5.21
CA GLY A 100 0.56 -8.55 6.34
C GLY A 100 1.05 -7.17 5.89
N ALA A 101 1.87 -6.51 6.71
CA ALA A 101 2.45 -5.20 6.42
C ALA A 101 3.97 -5.22 6.32
N LEU A 102 4.51 -4.61 5.26
CA LEU A 102 5.93 -4.42 5.01
C LEU A 102 6.22 -2.98 4.59
N ARG A 103 7.20 -2.35 5.22
CA ARG A 103 7.75 -1.04 4.84
C ARG A 103 9.24 -1.14 4.55
N VAL A 104 9.64 -0.72 3.37
CA VAL A 104 11.04 -0.67 2.92
C VAL A 104 11.41 0.78 2.64
N MET A 105 12.41 1.29 3.36
CA MET A 105 12.87 2.68 3.25
C MET A 105 14.37 2.70 2.94
N ALA A 106 14.71 3.06 1.71
CA ALA A 106 16.08 3.22 1.23
C ALA A 106 16.35 4.71 0.94
N PRO A 107 17.06 5.44 1.82
CA PRO A 107 17.34 6.85 1.60
C PRO A 107 18.29 7.04 0.41
N ILE A 108 18.39 8.28 -0.08
CA ILE A 108 19.27 8.62 -1.21
C ILE A 108 20.70 8.12 -0.96
N GLY A 109 21.30 7.51 -1.98
CA GLY A 109 22.63 6.87 -1.88
C GLY A 109 22.58 5.44 -1.34
N THR A 110 21.39 4.90 -1.09
CA THR A 110 21.17 3.50 -0.68
C THR A 110 20.49 2.74 -1.79
N SER A 111 21.01 1.55 -2.13
CA SER A 111 20.32 0.58 -2.99
C SER A 111 20.03 -0.69 -2.20
N VAL A 112 18.83 -1.23 -2.36
CA VAL A 112 18.38 -2.43 -1.64
C VAL A 112 17.90 -3.45 -2.64
N THR A 113 18.45 -4.66 -2.58
CA THR A 113 17.94 -5.80 -3.34
C THR A 113 17.29 -6.78 -2.37
N ILE A 114 15.98 -6.98 -2.53
CA ILE A 114 15.24 -8.04 -1.85
C ILE A 114 15.35 -9.28 -2.73
N LYS A 115 16.32 -10.15 -2.40
CA LYS A 115 16.52 -11.42 -3.11
C LYS A 115 15.45 -12.42 -2.76
N HIS A 116 15.21 -12.59 -1.47
CA HIS A 116 14.16 -13.43 -0.93
C HIS A 116 13.65 -12.81 0.36
N LEU A 117 12.32 -12.68 0.47
CA LEU A 117 11.68 -12.26 1.71
C LEU A 117 10.27 -12.84 1.80
N VAL A 118 9.95 -13.45 2.93
CA VAL A 118 8.59 -13.87 3.28
C VAL A 118 8.16 -13.11 4.52
N VAL A 119 7.08 -12.36 4.42
CA VAL A 119 6.51 -11.60 5.54
C VAL A 119 5.09 -12.09 5.80
N ARG A 120 4.89 -12.63 7.00
CA ARG A 120 3.57 -13.00 7.52
C ARG A 120 3.38 -12.36 8.89
N ASN A 121 2.46 -11.43 9.01
CA ASN A 121 2.22 -10.70 10.24
C ASN A 121 0.78 -10.17 10.35
N ALA A 122 0.39 -9.64 11.52
CA ALA A 122 -0.98 -9.18 11.74
C ALA A 122 -1.39 -7.97 10.87
N GLY A 123 -0.43 -7.29 10.23
CA GLY A 123 -0.67 -6.20 9.29
C GLY A 123 -1.55 -5.08 9.85
N TYR A 124 -2.32 -4.46 8.95
CA TYR A 124 -3.18 -3.31 9.26
C TYR A 124 -4.65 -3.64 9.12
N ALA A 125 -5.44 -3.27 10.13
CA ALA A 125 -6.89 -3.38 10.08
C ALA A 125 -7.52 -2.04 9.69
N LEU A 126 -8.39 -2.05 8.69
CA LEU A 126 -9.16 -0.88 8.28
C LEU A 126 -10.34 -0.69 9.23
N ARG A 127 -10.43 0.48 9.87
CA ARG A 127 -11.49 0.82 10.81
C ARG A 127 -12.18 2.12 10.39
N GLU A 128 -13.49 2.07 10.26
CA GLU A 128 -14.31 3.27 10.04
C GLU A 128 -14.33 4.13 11.30
N LEU A 129 -14.28 5.45 11.11
CA LEU A 129 -14.48 6.38 12.21
C LEU A 129 -15.96 6.43 12.57
N SER A 130 -16.25 6.47 13.86
CA SER A 130 -17.58 6.77 14.37
C SER A 130 -17.96 8.22 14.09
N ALA A 131 -19.27 8.53 14.13
CA ALA A 131 -19.75 9.91 13.98
C ALA A 131 -19.12 10.86 15.01
N GLY A 132 -18.93 10.39 16.26
CA GLY A 132 -18.26 11.18 17.30
C GLY A 132 -16.78 11.46 16.99
N GLU A 133 -16.06 10.49 16.42
CA GLU A 133 -14.67 10.70 15.97
C GLU A 133 -14.60 11.66 14.77
N ILE A 134 -15.58 11.63 13.86
CA ILE A 134 -15.63 12.54 12.71
C ILE A 134 -15.90 13.99 13.14
N ASP A 135 -16.70 14.20 14.18
CA ASP A 135 -17.05 15.56 14.66
C ASP A 135 -16.05 16.11 15.70
N SER A 136 -15.20 15.24 16.27
CA SER A 136 -14.22 15.63 17.29
C SER A 136 -13.04 16.41 16.70
N VAL A 137 -12.70 17.53 17.34
CA VAL A 137 -11.49 18.31 17.03
C VAL A 137 -10.20 17.59 17.42
N GLU A 138 -10.28 16.57 18.27
CA GLU A 138 -9.13 15.74 18.67
C GLU A 138 -8.72 14.75 17.56
N THR A 139 -9.66 14.40 16.66
CA THR A 139 -9.35 13.57 15.50
C THR A 139 -8.70 14.43 14.42
N GLU A 140 -7.52 13.98 13.95
CA GLU A 140 -6.80 14.65 12.86
C GLU A 140 -7.72 14.91 11.65
N GLU A 141 -7.64 16.11 11.08
CA GLU A 141 -8.51 16.53 9.98
C GLU A 141 -8.43 15.57 8.78
N VAL A 142 -7.24 15.07 8.46
CA VAL A 142 -7.04 14.07 7.38
C VAL A 142 -7.85 12.80 7.63
N LEU A 143 -7.90 12.32 8.87
CA LEU A 143 -8.68 11.14 9.24
C LEU A 143 -10.18 11.43 9.14
N ARG A 144 -10.63 12.58 9.62
CA ARG A 144 -12.04 13.01 9.53
C ARG A 144 -12.51 13.13 8.08
N LEU A 145 -11.70 13.72 7.20
CA LEU A 145 -12.02 13.91 5.78
C LEU A 145 -12.17 12.60 5.02
N ARG A 146 -11.38 11.56 5.36
CA ARG A 146 -11.47 10.25 4.71
C ARG A 146 -12.44 9.29 5.42
N GLY A 147 -12.76 9.52 6.69
CA GLY A 147 -13.76 8.75 7.45
C GLY A 147 -13.30 7.37 7.92
N TYR A 148 -11.99 7.09 7.86
CA TYR A 148 -11.42 5.84 8.37
C TYR A 148 -9.98 6.03 8.85
N CYS A 149 -9.50 5.07 9.63
CA CYS A 149 -8.10 4.92 10.01
C CYS A 149 -7.62 3.48 9.79
N PHE A 150 -6.31 3.28 9.91
CA PHE A 150 -5.70 1.96 9.95
C PHE A 150 -5.18 1.70 11.36
N ASP A 151 -5.69 0.64 11.98
CA ASP A 151 -5.09 0.12 13.21
C ASP A 151 -3.84 -0.67 12.81
N ARG A 152 -2.67 -0.10 13.10
CA ARG A 152 -1.37 -0.72 12.80
C ARG A 152 -1.07 -1.79 13.85
N LYS A 153 -1.45 -3.05 13.58
CA LYS A 153 -1.25 -4.16 14.54
C LYS A 153 0.19 -4.65 14.53
N GLU A 154 0.73 -4.84 13.33
CA GLU A 154 2.12 -5.28 13.14
C GLU A 154 2.66 -4.78 11.80
N GLU A 155 3.96 -4.50 11.71
CA GLU A 155 4.66 -4.13 10.49
C GLU A 155 6.09 -4.64 10.53
N ARG A 156 6.55 -5.27 9.45
CA ARG A 156 7.97 -5.52 9.21
C ARG A 156 8.59 -4.26 8.62
N GLU A 157 9.59 -3.72 9.29
CA GLU A 157 10.32 -2.54 8.82
C GLU A 157 11.73 -2.90 8.34
N LEU A 158 12.05 -2.52 7.11
CA LEU A 158 13.39 -2.55 6.52
C LEU A 158 13.81 -1.11 6.26
N VAL A 159 14.29 -0.43 7.31
CA VAL A 159 14.69 0.98 7.26
C VAL A 159 16.21 1.06 7.27
N PHE A 160 16.77 1.51 6.15
CA PHE A 160 18.21 1.73 6.00
C PHE A 160 18.53 3.18 6.33
N THR A 161 19.58 3.42 7.12
CA THR A 161 19.96 4.77 7.58
C THR A 161 21.33 5.20 7.10
N VAL A 162 22.13 4.26 6.60
CA VAL A 162 23.49 4.50 6.10
C VAL A 162 23.49 4.26 4.59
N PRO A 163 24.06 5.17 3.78
CA PRO A 163 24.24 4.95 2.35
C PRO A 163 25.06 3.68 2.07
N GLY A 164 24.66 2.90 1.08
CA GLY A 164 25.31 1.65 0.72
C GLY A 164 24.44 0.72 -0.11
N ALA A 165 25.01 -0.42 -0.47
CA ALA A 165 24.28 -1.50 -1.15
C ALA A 165 23.92 -2.59 -0.13
N TYR A 166 22.64 -2.93 -0.06
CA TYR A 166 22.10 -3.91 0.86
C TYR A 166 21.41 -5.05 0.12
N ILE A 167 21.56 -6.25 0.65
CA ILE A 167 20.86 -7.44 0.18
C ILE A 167 20.05 -7.99 1.34
N VAL A 168 18.75 -8.18 1.11
CA VAL A 168 17.83 -8.86 2.03
C VAL A 168 17.53 -10.23 1.44
N ASP A 169 17.91 -11.28 2.16
CA ASP A 169 17.78 -12.67 1.75
C ASP A 169 17.38 -13.49 2.98
N GLU A 170 16.08 -13.52 3.23
CA GLU A 170 15.43 -14.15 4.37
C GLU A 170 14.42 -15.19 3.85
N HIS A 171 14.61 -16.44 4.26
CA HIS A 171 13.72 -17.58 3.96
C HIS A 171 12.65 -17.76 5.05
#